data_AF-A0A7X8Z6T7-F1
#
_entry.id   AF-A0A7X8Z6T7-F1
#
_cell.length_a   1.000
_cell.length_b   1.000
_cell.length_c   1.000
_cell.angle_alpha   90.00
_cell.angle_beta   90.00
_cell.angle_gamma   90.00
#
_symmetry.space_group_name_H-M   'P 1'
#
loop_
_entity.id
_entity.type
_entity.pdbx_description
1 polymer ?
#
loop_
_entity_poly.entity_id
_entity_poly.type
_entity_poly.pdbx_seq_one_letter_code
_entity_poly.pdbx_strand_id
1 'polypeptide(L)'
;GFGIFIYAVTRIPKPGPWEWAAFLLLFLLSISVLFSFSLFMSGTLFKWVGNSRIYEIFNTLTQFGFFPKTIYSRAFQNLLTYIIPIAMIAFFPAAVLKGDKPEGLFLSAGICLVFFFAARWFWHVMLKSYTSAGG
;
A
#
# COMPACT_ATOMS: atom_id res chain seq x y z
N GLY A 1 -14.40 -26.55 15.63
CA GLY A 1 -14.07 -25.19 15.14
C GLY A 1 -13.56 -24.30 16.26
N PHE A 2 -14.44 -23.86 17.15
CA PHE A 2 -14.14 -22.86 18.19
C PHE A 2 -13.01 -23.26 19.17
N GLY A 3 -12.96 -24.53 19.60
CA GLY A 3 -11.90 -25.01 20.49
C GLY A 3 -10.51 -25.00 19.84
N ILE A 4 -10.41 -25.32 18.55
CA ILE A 4 -9.15 -25.25 17.78
C ILE A 4 -8.73 -23.78 17.62
N PHE A 5 -9.67 -22.87 17.40
CA PHE A 5 -9.41 -21.44 17.30
C PHE A 5 -8.83 -20.86 18.61
N ILE A 6 -9.46 -21.15 19.76
CA ILE A 6 -8.97 -20.71 21.07
C ILE A 6 -7.58 -21.29 21.33
N TYR A 7 -7.38 -22.59 21.07
CA TYR A 7 -6.09 -23.24 21.25
C TYR A 7 -5.00 -22.60 20.36
N ALA A 8 -5.31 -22.33 19.09
CA ALA A 8 -4.37 -21.68 18.18
C ALA A 8 -3.99 -20.26 18.66
N VAL A 9 -4.95 -19.45 19.10
CA VAL A 9 -4.70 -18.09 19.61
C VAL A 9 -3.78 -18.10 20.82
N THR A 10 -3.92 -19.07 21.73
CA THR A 10 -3.04 -19.17 22.91
C THR A 10 -1.59 -19.55 22.58
N ARG A 11 -1.33 -20.08 21.38
CA ARG A 11 0.00 -20.48 20.91
C ARG A 11 0.70 -19.40 20.07
N ILE A 12 -0.01 -18.34 19.68
CA ILE A 12 0.60 -17.23 18.92
C ILE A 12 1.43 -16.37 19.89
N PRO A 13 2.72 -16.15 19.62
CA PRO A 13 3.53 -15.25 20.44
C PRO A 13 2.90 -13.86 20.41
N LYS A 14 2.69 -13.26 21.59
CA LYS A 14 2.12 -11.92 21.71
C LYS A 14 3.13 -10.91 21.16
N PRO A 15 2.76 -10.00 20.24
CA PRO A 15 3.65 -8.96 19.76
C PRO A 15 4.07 -8.06 20.93
N GLY A 16 5.36 -7.73 21.00
CA GLY A 16 5.87 -6.78 21.99
C GLY A 16 5.51 -5.33 21.63
N PRO A 17 5.83 -4.37 22.53
CA PRO A 17 5.57 -2.96 22.29
C PRO A 17 6.27 -2.41 21.04
N TRP A 18 7.44 -2.96 20.71
CA TRP A 18 8.21 -2.56 19.53
C TRP A 18 7.53 -2.97 18.23
N GLU A 19 7.02 -4.20 18.16
CA GLU A 19 6.28 -4.71 17.01
C GLU A 19 5.02 -3.88 16.75
N TRP A 20 4.31 -3.47 17.81
CA TRP A 20 3.18 -2.56 17.69
C TRP A 20 3.57 -1.17 17.18
N ALA A 21 4.65 -0.58 17.70
CA ALA A 21 5.13 0.72 17.25
C ALA A 21 5.56 0.68 15.78
N ALA A 22 6.30 -0.36 15.38
CA ALA A 22 6.72 -0.55 14.00
C ALA A 22 5.52 -0.82 13.08
N PHE A 23 4.54 -1.62 13.52
CA PHE A 23 3.28 -1.82 12.81
C PHE A 23 2.56 -0.50 12.54
N LEU A 24 2.38 0.34 13.57
CA LEU A 24 1.70 1.63 13.44
C LEU A 24 2.42 2.55 12.44
N LEU A 25 3.75 2.61 12.49
CA LEU A 25 4.53 3.40 11.53
C LEU A 25 4.33 2.90 10.09
N LEU A 26 4.42 1.60 9.86
CA LEU A 26 4.23 1.01 8.54
C LEU A 26 2.79 1.16 8.06
N PHE A 27 1.81 1.08 8.96
CA PHE A 27 0.41 1.31 8.67
C PHE A 27 0.14 2.75 8.21
N LEU A 28 0.80 3.75 8.82
CA LEU A 28 0.74 5.13 8.33
C LEU A 28 1.34 5.28 6.93
N LEU A 29 2.42 4.55 6.62
CA LEU A 29 2.96 4.49 5.26
C LEU A 29 1.96 3.82 4.29
N SER A 30 1.30 2.73 4.70
CA SER A 30 0.23 2.09 3.92
C SER A 30 -0.88 3.08 3.56
N ILE A 31 -1.36 3.86 4.54
CA ILE A 31 -2.37 4.91 4.32
C ILE A 31 -1.84 5.96 3.34
N SER A 32 -0.59 6.37 3.48
CA SER A 32 0.04 7.35 2.58
C SER A 32 0.09 6.84 1.14
N VAL A 33 0.37 5.55 0.93
CA VAL A 33 0.33 4.91 -0.40
C VAL A 33 -1.09 4.91 -0.95
N LEU A 34 -2.09 4.50 -0.17
CA LEU A 34 -3.50 4.53 -0.60
C LEU A 34 -3.94 5.94 -0.99
N PHE A 35 -3.59 6.95 -0.18
CA PHE A 35 -3.85 8.35 -0.47
C PHE A 35 -3.17 8.82 -1.77
N SER A 36 -1.93 8.36 -2.00
CA SER A 36 -1.18 8.66 -3.23
C SER A 36 -1.89 8.14 -4.48
N PHE A 37 -2.45 6.92 -4.42
CA PHE A 37 -3.28 6.40 -5.50
C PHE A 37 -4.52 7.26 -5.72
N SER A 38 -5.22 7.66 -4.65
CA SER A 38 -6.38 8.54 -4.76
C SER A 38 -6.03 9.87 -5.43
N LEU A 39 -4.85 10.44 -5.15
CA LEU A 39 -4.36 11.66 -5.81
C LEU A 39 -4.10 11.44 -7.31
N PHE A 40 -3.43 10.36 -7.69
CA PHE A 40 -3.21 10.04 -9.10
C PHE A 40 -4.55 9.89 -9.85
N MET A 41 -5.48 9.15 -9.26
CA MET A 41 -6.79 8.90 -9.86
C MET A 41 -7.64 10.16 -9.96
N SER A 42 -7.63 10.99 -8.91
CA SER A 42 -8.37 12.25 -8.93
C SER A 42 -7.75 13.22 -9.93
N GLY A 43 -6.41 13.26 -10.03
CA GLY A 43 -5.70 14.14 -10.96
C GLY A 43 -5.99 13.79 -12.42
N THR A 44 -6.08 12.52 -12.80
CA THR A 44 -6.36 12.12 -14.19
C THR A 44 -7.75 12.53 -14.68
N LEU A 45 -8.72 12.69 -13.77
CA LEU A 45 -10.08 13.15 -14.11
C LEU A 45 -10.11 14.58 -14.66
N PHE A 46 -9.12 15.43 -14.33
CA PHE A 46 -9.09 16.80 -14.84
C PHE A 46 -8.83 16.89 -16.35
N LYS A 47 -8.14 15.89 -16.94
CA LYS A 47 -7.86 15.85 -18.38
C LYS A 47 -8.68 14.82 -19.14
N TRP A 48 -9.07 13.71 -18.50
CA TRP A 48 -9.76 12.61 -19.15
C TRP A 48 -11.11 12.33 -18.52
N VAL A 49 -12.17 12.45 -19.32
CA VAL A 49 -13.53 12.04 -18.95
C VAL A 49 -13.68 10.53 -19.07
N GLY A 50 -14.32 9.87 -18.10
CA GLY A 50 -14.63 8.44 -18.16
C GLY A 50 -13.52 7.50 -17.68
N ASN A 51 -12.78 7.86 -16.62
CA ASN A 51 -11.60 7.13 -16.17
C ASN A 51 -11.86 6.02 -15.12
N SER A 52 -13.06 5.43 -15.12
CA SER A 52 -13.46 4.39 -14.14
C SER A 52 -12.55 3.16 -14.15
N ARG A 53 -11.97 2.83 -15.32
CA ARG A 53 -11.07 1.68 -15.49
C ARG A 53 -9.80 1.77 -14.64
N ILE A 54 -9.29 2.97 -14.35
CA ILE A 54 -8.12 3.11 -13.45
C ILE A 54 -8.48 2.62 -12.05
N TYR A 55 -9.71 2.86 -11.59
CA TYR A 55 -10.16 2.36 -10.30
C TYR A 55 -10.25 0.83 -10.28
N GLU A 56 -10.72 0.21 -11.35
CA GLU A 56 -10.77 -1.25 -11.46
C GLU A 56 -9.36 -1.86 -11.44
N ILE A 57 -8.40 -1.26 -12.15
CA ILE A 57 -6.99 -1.69 -12.12
C ILE A 57 -6.44 -1.57 -10.71
N PHE A 58 -6.64 -0.44 -10.04
CA PHE A 58 -6.20 -0.24 -8.66
C PHE A 58 -6.81 -1.28 -7.72
N ASN A 59 -8.13 -1.48 -7.78
CA ASN A 59 -8.82 -2.47 -6.95
C ASN A 59 -8.24 -3.87 -7.18
N THR A 60 -8.04 -4.26 -8.43
CA THR A 60 -7.40 -5.54 -8.80
C THR A 60 -5.98 -5.64 -8.24
N LEU A 61 -5.18 -4.57 -8.33
CA LEU A 61 -3.83 -4.54 -7.79
C LEU A 61 -3.80 -4.73 -6.27
N THR A 62 -4.73 -4.09 -5.54
CA THR A 62 -4.81 -4.24 -4.08
C THR A 62 -5.19 -5.66 -3.64
N GLN A 63 -5.92 -6.41 -4.47
CA GLN A 63 -6.26 -7.80 -4.15
C GLN A 63 -5.03 -8.71 -4.04
N PHE A 64 -3.97 -8.45 -4.83
CA PHE A 64 -2.72 -9.19 -4.69
C PHE A 64 -2.03 -8.95 -3.34
N GLY A 65 -2.36 -7.87 -2.63
CA GLY A 65 -1.88 -7.61 -1.28
C GLY A 65 -2.40 -8.61 -0.25
N PHE A 66 -3.57 -9.23 -0.47
CA PHE A 66 -4.16 -10.16 0.50
C PHE A 66 -3.45 -11.50 0.57
N PHE A 67 -2.59 -11.81 -0.40
CA PHE A 67 -1.89 -13.09 -0.45
C PHE A 67 -0.43 -12.95 -0.03
N PRO A 68 0.17 -14.00 0.58
CA PRO A 68 1.58 -13.97 0.96
C PRO A 68 2.47 -13.77 -0.26
N LYS A 69 3.47 -12.88 -0.17
CA LYS A 69 4.38 -12.59 -1.30
C LYS A 69 5.09 -13.83 -1.86
N THR A 70 5.24 -14.87 -1.05
CA THR A 70 5.96 -16.11 -1.37
C THR A 70 5.29 -16.95 -2.45
N ILE A 71 4.00 -16.74 -2.73
CA ILE A 71 3.29 -17.46 -3.80
C ILE A 71 3.58 -16.87 -5.20
N TYR A 72 4.14 -15.65 -5.25
CA TYR A 72 4.40 -14.94 -6.51
C TYR A 72 5.83 -15.16 -7.00
N SER A 73 6.03 -15.03 -8.32
CA SER A 73 7.37 -15.05 -8.91
C SER A 73 8.21 -13.87 -8.40
N ARG A 74 9.54 -14.04 -8.38
CA ARG A 74 10.46 -13.02 -7.84
C ARG A 74 10.34 -11.67 -8.56
N ALA A 75 10.10 -11.69 -9.87
CA ALA A 75 9.86 -10.48 -10.66
C ALA A 75 8.58 -9.75 -10.22
N PHE A 76 7.49 -10.49 -9.99
CA PHE A 76 6.22 -9.91 -9.55
C PHE A 76 6.29 -9.39 -8.10
N GLN A 77 7.02 -10.08 -7.22
CA GLN A 77 7.32 -9.57 -5.88
C GLN A 77 8.03 -8.21 -5.94
N ASN A 78 9.05 -8.08 -6.80
CA ASN A 78 9.78 -6.82 -6.97
C ASN A 78 8.87 -5.71 -7.53
N LEU A 79 8.00 -6.01 -8.48
CA LEU A 79 7.02 -5.07 -9.03
C LEU A 79 6.11 -4.51 -7.92
N LEU A 80 5.51 -5.40 -7.10
CA LEU A 80 4.58 -5.03 -6.03
C LEU A 80 5.26 -4.40 -4.80
N THR A 81 6.58 -4.54 -4.67
CA THR A 81 7.33 -4.03 -3.52
C THR A 81 8.02 -2.71 -3.83
N TYR A 82 8.58 -2.58 -5.03
CA TYR A 82 9.52 -1.52 -5.37
C TYR A 82 9.04 -0.58 -6.49
N ILE A 83 7.98 -0.91 -7.23
CA ILE A 83 7.45 -0.05 -8.30
C ILE A 83 6.07 0.49 -7.90
N ILE A 84 5.15 -0.41 -7.57
CA ILE A 84 3.79 -0.11 -7.18
C ILE A 84 3.67 -0.62 -5.74
N PRO A 85 3.92 0.18 -4.69
CA PRO A 85 4.22 -0.28 -3.33
C PRO A 85 3.02 -0.92 -2.57
N ILE A 86 2.35 -1.89 -3.19
CA ILE A 86 1.21 -2.66 -2.70
C ILE A 86 1.63 -3.56 -1.54
N ALA A 87 2.84 -4.10 -1.55
CA ALA A 87 3.36 -4.92 -0.46
C ALA A 87 3.37 -4.16 0.89
N MET A 88 3.52 -2.83 0.86
CA MET A 88 3.44 -2.00 2.07
C MET A 88 2.03 -1.94 2.65
N ILE A 89 0.99 -2.11 1.84
CA ILE A 89 -0.40 -1.99 2.31
C ILE A 89 -0.79 -3.19 3.18
N ALA A 90 -0.38 -4.39 2.80
CA ALA A 90 -0.89 -5.62 3.42
C ALA A 90 0.21 -6.53 4.00
N PHE A 91 1.36 -6.66 3.35
CA PHE A 91 2.38 -7.63 3.73
C PHE A 91 3.30 -7.13 4.86
N PHE A 92 3.93 -5.96 4.69
CA PHE A 92 4.96 -5.50 5.62
C PHE A 92 4.45 -5.19 7.04
N PRO A 93 3.34 -4.46 7.25
CA PRO A 93 2.82 -4.22 8.59
C PRO A 93 2.50 -5.53 9.31
N ALA A 94 1.81 -6.46 8.64
CA ALA A 94 1.45 -7.75 9.21
C ALA A 94 2.67 -8.61 9.55
N ALA A 95 3.68 -8.65 8.67
CA ALA A 95 4.92 -9.40 8.90
C ALA A 95 5.67 -8.89 10.14
N VAL A 96 5.82 -7.57 10.28
CA VAL A 96 6.50 -6.97 11.44
C VAL A 96 5.71 -7.17 12.73
N LEU A 97 4.39 -7.09 12.68
CA LEU A 97 3.53 -7.38 13.84
C LEU A 97 3.67 -8.84 14.29
N LYS A 98 3.93 -9.77 13.36
CA LYS A 98 4.22 -11.18 13.67
C LYS A 98 5.62 -11.40 14.28
N GLY A 99 6.46 -10.37 14.31
CA GLY A 99 7.87 -10.45 14.71
C GLY A 99 8.81 -10.87 13.58
N ASP A 100 8.34 -10.97 12.33
CA ASP A 100 9.20 -11.27 11.19
C ASP A 100 10.04 -10.03 10.83
N LYS A 101 11.23 -10.27 10.24
CA LYS A 101 12.10 -9.22 9.68
C LYS A 101 12.11 -9.32 8.15
N PRO A 102 11.09 -8.77 7.48
CA PRO A 102 10.96 -8.93 6.04
C PRO A 102 12.09 -8.20 5.30
N GLU A 103 12.78 -8.92 4.42
CA GLU A 103 13.79 -8.34 3.53
C GLU A 103 13.20 -7.21 2.68
N GLY A 104 14.00 -6.16 2.46
CA GLY A 104 13.62 -5.02 1.63
C GLY A 104 12.69 -4.00 2.31
N LEU A 105 12.35 -4.17 3.59
CA LEU A 105 11.45 -3.27 4.32
C LEU A 105 11.87 -1.79 4.22
N PHE A 106 13.11 -1.48 4.55
CA PHE A 106 13.61 -0.09 4.55
C PHE A 106 13.61 0.52 3.15
N LEU A 107 13.99 -0.24 2.13
CA LEU A 107 13.97 0.21 0.75
C LEU A 107 12.52 0.45 0.29
N SER A 108 11.60 -0.46 0.61
CA SER A 108 10.18 -0.31 0.28
C SER A 108 9.56 0.90 1.01
N ALA A 109 9.92 1.15 2.27
CA ALA A 109 9.51 2.35 3.00
C ALA A 109 10.00 3.64 2.33
N GLY A 110 11.25 3.69 1.88
CA GLY A 110 11.78 4.80 1.10
C GLY A 110 11.02 5.01 -0.21
N ILE A 111 10.69 3.93 -0.91
CA ILE A 111 9.89 3.97 -2.14
C ILE A 111 8.47 4.49 -1.89
N CYS A 112 7.85 4.14 -0.76
CA CYS A 112 6.54 4.68 -0.38
C CYS A 112 6.58 6.20 -0.23
N LEU A 113 7.64 6.75 0.38
CA LEU A 113 7.83 8.19 0.51
C LEU A 113 7.99 8.84 -0.88
N VAL A 114 8.85 8.27 -1.73
CA VAL A 114 9.04 8.76 -3.11
C VAL A 114 7.72 8.74 -3.88
N PHE A 115 6.95 7.65 -3.77
CA PHE A 115 5.64 7.51 -4.40
C PHE A 115 4.65 8.56 -3.93
N PHE A 116 4.63 8.87 -2.64
CA PHE A 116 3.79 9.93 -2.06
C PHE A 116 4.16 11.33 -2.57
N PHE A 117 5.46 11.66 -2.58
CA PHE A 117 5.90 12.95 -3.11
C PHE A 117 5.63 13.07 -4.62
N ALA A 118 5.81 11.98 -5.38
CA ALA A 118 5.46 11.94 -6.80
C ALA A 118 3.95 12.16 -7.03
N ALA A 119 3.09 11.52 -6.23
CA ALA A 119 1.64 11.71 -6.29
C ALA A 119 1.23 13.14 -5.96
N ARG A 120 1.82 13.72 -4.92
CA ARG A 120 1.58 15.12 -4.53
C ARG A 120 2.02 16.09 -5.64
N TRP A 121 3.19 15.88 -6.22
CA TRP A 121 3.68 16.69 -7.33
C TRP A 121 2.76 16.58 -8.55
N PHE A 122 2.39 15.36 -8.94
CA PHE A 122 1.45 15.10 -10.03
C PHE A 122 0.11 15.80 -9.81
N TRP A 123 -0.44 15.71 -8.60
CA TRP A 123 -1.69 16.38 -8.23
C TRP A 123 -1.61 17.89 -8.47
N HIS A 124 -0.54 18.55 -8.01
CA HIS A 124 -0.35 19.98 -8.24
C HIS A 124 -0.20 20.33 -9.73
N VAL A 125 0.43 19.47 -10.53
CA VAL A 125 0.53 19.67 -11.99
C VAL A 125 -0.85 19.58 -12.64
N MET A 126 -1.66 18.59 -12.26
CA MET A 126 -2.99 18.39 -12.85
C MET A 126 -3.99 19.47 -12.41
N LEU A 127 -3.89 19.95 -11.17
CA LEU A 127 -4.68 21.10 -10.69
C LEU A 127 -4.46 22.36 -11.54
N LYS A 128 -3.25 22.59 -12.05
CA LYS A 128 -2.98 23.74 -12.93
C LYS A 128 -3.68 23.62 -14.30
N SER A 129 -3.96 22.40 -14.74
CA SER A 129 -4.70 22.15 -15.98
C SER A 129 -6.22 22.18 -15.79
N TYR A 130 -6.70 22.31 -14.56
CA TYR A 130 -8.13 22.44 -14.29
C TYR A 130 -8.58 23.86 -14.61
N THR A 131 -9.14 24.04 -15.81
CA THR A 131 -9.90 25.24 -16.15
C THR A 131 -11.24 25.18 -15.43
N SER A 132 -11.45 26.10 -14.50
CA SER A 132 -12.73 26.28 -13.79
C SER A 132 -13.88 26.40 -14.79
N ALA A 133 -15.03 25.77 -14.50
CA ALA A 133 -16.26 25.87 -15.28
C ALA A 133 -16.94 27.25 -15.20
N GLY A 134 -16.25 28.28 -14.68
CA GLY A 134 -16.77 29.63 -14.45
C GLY A 134 -16.01 30.76 -15.13
N GLY A 135 -15.35 30.48 -16.27
CA GLY A 135 -14.86 31.50 -17.19
C GLY A 135 -15.89 31.80 -18.26
#